data_AF-A0A357ICM2-F1
#
_entry.id   AF-A0A357ICM2-F1
#
_cell.length_a   1.000
_cell.length_b   1.000
_cell.length_c   1.000
_cell.angle_alpha   90.00
_cell.angle_beta   90.00
_cell.angle_gamma   90.00
#
_symmetry.space_group_name_H-M   'P 1'
#
loop_
_entity.id
_entity.type
_entity.pdbx_description
1 polymer ?
#
loop_
_entity_poly.entity_id
_entity_poly.type
_entity_poly.pdbx_seq_one_letter_code
_entity_poly.pdbx_strand_id
1 'polypeptide(L)'
;CHGAPFYTLGPLITDISPGYDHFSSGIGAAMIGWFGCAMLCYVTPKEHLGLPDRDDVKQGLIAYKIAAHAGDLAKGMPGAQLRDNALSKARFEFRWE
;
A
#
# COMPACT_ATOMS: atom_id res chain seq x y z
N CYS A 1 -0.04 -22.05 7.51
CA CYS A 1 1.42 -22.33 7.49
C CYS A 1 2.07 -22.13 8.87
N HIS A 2 1.47 -22.64 9.96
CA HIS A 2 2.05 -22.66 11.32
C HIS A 2 2.71 -21.34 11.81
N GLY A 3 2.10 -20.19 11.53
CA GLY A 3 2.61 -18.88 11.94
C GLY A 3 3.80 -18.35 11.13
N ALA A 4 4.18 -19.01 10.03
CA ALA A 4 5.21 -18.47 9.12
C ALA A 4 4.79 -17.11 8.54
N PRO A 5 5.74 -16.17 8.33
CA PRO A 5 5.46 -14.89 7.70
C PRO A 5 4.83 -15.09 6.33
N PHE A 6 3.74 -14.38 6.06
CA PHE A 6 3.04 -14.46 4.80
C PHE A 6 3.48 -13.34 3.85
N TYR A 7 3.64 -13.67 2.58
CA TYR A 7 4.08 -12.77 1.52
C TYR A 7 3.10 -12.87 0.35
N THR A 8 2.50 -11.73 -0.05
CA THR A 8 1.47 -11.69 -1.09
C THR A 8 1.83 -10.75 -2.23
N LEU A 9 1.29 -11.01 -3.42
CA LEU A 9 1.24 -10.08 -4.55
C LEU A 9 -0.17 -9.47 -4.58
N GLY A 10 -0.32 -8.21 -4.18
CA GLY A 10 -1.65 -7.62 -3.92
C GLY A 10 -2.33 -8.17 -2.66
N PRO A 11 -3.57 -8.72 -2.76
CA PRO A 11 -4.22 -9.23 -3.98
C PRO A 11 -4.97 -8.17 -4.80
N LEU A 12 -5.05 -8.38 -6.12
CA LEU A 12 -6.00 -7.64 -6.98
C LEU A 12 -7.42 -7.99 -6.55
N ILE A 13 -8.24 -6.97 -6.27
CA ILE A 13 -9.63 -7.17 -5.86
C ILE A 13 -10.61 -7.25 -7.04
N THR A 14 -10.15 -6.93 -8.24
CA THR A 14 -10.94 -6.91 -9.47
C THR A 14 -10.01 -6.97 -10.68
N ASP A 15 -10.50 -7.54 -11.78
CA ASP A 15 -9.73 -7.76 -13.01
C ASP A 15 -10.06 -6.75 -14.12
N ILE A 16 -10.99 -5.81 -13.88
CA ILE A 16 -11.50 -4.88 -14.90
C ILE A 16 -10.73 -3.54 -14.93
N SER A 17 -9.52 -3.50 -14.38
CA SER A 17 -8.74 -2.29 -14.18
C SER A 17 -7.30 -2.30 -14.75
N PRO A 18 -7.01 -2.93 -15.92
CA PRO A 18 -5.66 -2.92 -16.46
C PRO A 18 -5.18 -1.47 -16.68
N GLY A 19 -3.93 -1.17 -16.32
CA GLY A 19 -3.42 0.20 -16.24
C GLY A 19 -3.55 0.82 -14.85
N TYR A 20 -4.40 0.25 -13.99
CA TYR A 20 -4.71 0.73 -12.64
C TYR A 20 -4.59 -0.36 -11.57
N ASP A 21 -3.94 -1.48 -11.90
CA ASP A 21 -3.85 -2.64 -11.00
C ASP A 21 -3.05 -2.36 -9.72
N HIS A 22 -2.18 -1.36 -9.71
CA HIS A 22 -1.55 -0.86 -8.48
C HIS A 22 -2.57 -0.29 -7.47
N PHE A 23 -3.70 0.25 -7.92
CA PHE A 23 -4.79 0.66 -7.03
C PHE A 23 -5.65 -0.52 -6.61
N SER A 24 -6.10 -1.33 -7.57
CA SER A 24 -6.92 -2.52 -7.28
C SER A 24 -6.21 -3.46 -6.33
N SER A 25 -4.93 -3.73 -6.57
CA SER A 25 -4.11 -4.52 -5.67
C SER A 25 -3.76 -3.80 -4.37
N GLY A 26 -3.59 -2.47 -4.38
CA GLY A 26 -3.32 -1.68 -3.19
C GLY A 26 -4.43 -1.76 -2.14
N ILE A 27 -5.69 -1.85 -2.57
CA ILE A 27 -6.84 -2.07 -1.67
C ILE A 27 -6.73 -3.43 -0.99
N GLY A 28 -6.54 -4.50 -1.76
CA GLY A 28 -6.37 -5.85 -1.21
C GLY A 28 -5.14 -5.96 -0.32
N ALA A 29 -4.04 -5.33 -0.72
CA ALA A 29 -2.77 -5.29 0.02
C ALA A 29 -2.93 -4.63 1.39
N ALA A 30 -3.69 -3.53 1.48
CA ALA A 30 -3.99 -2.89 2.76
C ALA A 30 -4.83 -3.81 3.68
N MET A 31 -5.85 -4.47 3.14
CA MET A 31 -6.70 -5.40 3.90
C MET A 31 -5.91 -6.60 4.40
N ILE A 32 -5.15 -7.26 3.52
CA ILE A 32 -4.39 -8.46 3.92
C ILE A 32 -3.20 -8.11 4.83
N GLY A 33 -2.62 -6.92 4.66
CA GLY A 33 -1.63 -6.35 5.59
C GLY A 33 -2.22 -6.15 6.99
N TRP A 34 -3.43 -5.58 7.07
CA TRP A 34 -4.18 -5.49 8.33
C TRP A 34 -4.43 -6.88 8.95
N PHE A 35 -4.83 -7.86 8.15
CA PHE A 35 -5.11 -9.22 8.61
C PHE A 35 -3.88 -10.07 8.96
N GLY A 36 -2.65 -9.53 8.82
CA GLY A 36 -1.45 -10.18 9.32
C GLY A 36 -0.42 -10.56 8.26
N CYS A 37 -0.59 -10.18 6.99
CA CYS A 37 0.48 -10.34 5.99
C CYS A 37 1.74 -9.58 6.44
N ALA A 38 2.90 -10.21 6.29
CA ALA A 38 4.18 -9.68 6.78
C ALA A 38 4.93 -8.88 5.70
N MET A 39 4.71 -9.21 4.42
CA MET A 39 5.35 -8.52 3.30
C MET A 39 4.39 -8.42 2.12
N LEU A 40 4.41 -7.29 1.43
CA LEU A 40 3.57 -7.02 0.27
C LEU A 40 4.46 -6.80 -0.96
N CYS A 41 4.32 -7.65 -1.97
CA CYS A 41 4.91 -7.43 -3.29
C CYS A 41 4.07 -6.38 -3.99
N TYR A 42 4.72 -5.29 -4.39
CA TYR A 42 4.06 -4.24 -5.15
C TYR A 42 3.60 -4.70 -6.53
N VAL A 43 2.62 -3.97 -7.05
CA VAL A 43 2.10 -4.09 -8.42
C VAL A 43 2.19 -2.71 -9.05
N THR A 44 2.59 -2.65 -10.31
CA THR A 44 2.77 -1.39 -11.05
C THR A 44 1.53 -1.08 -11.90
N PRO A 45 1.38 0.15 -12.42
CA PRO A 45 0.35 0.45 -13.43
C PRO A 45 0.43 -0.44 -14.67
N LYS A 46 1.62 -0.92 -15.03
CA LYS A 46 1.87 -1.77 -16.21
C LYS A 46 1.63 -3.26 -15.99
N GLU A 47 1.19 -3.66 -14.81
CA GLU A 47 0.77 -5.05 -14.59
C GLU A 47 -0.21 -5.49 -15.69
N HIS A 48 -0.02 -6.70 -16.21
CA HIS A 48 -0.75 -7.26 -17.35
C HIS A 48 -0.62 -6.52 -18.70
N LEU A 49 0.16 -5.44 -18.78
CA LEU A 49 0.30 -4.62 -20.00
C LEU A 49 1.72 -4.60 -20.57
N GLY A 50 2.75 -4.77 -19.74
CA GLY A 50 4.14 -4.80 -20.21
C GLY A 50 5.16 -4.54 -19.11
N LEU A 51 6.39 -4.27 -19.51
CA LEU A 51 7.45 -3.92 -18.57
C LEU A 51 7.24 -2.48 -18.04
N PRO A 52 7.35 -2.26 -16.72
CA PRO A 52 7.22 -0.94 -16.11
C PRO A 52 8.41 -0.05 -16.43
N ASP A 53 8.17 1.24 -16.61
CA ASP A 53 9.22 2.26 -16.62
C ASP A 53 9.55 2.77 -15.21
N ARG A 54 10.40 3.79 -15.13
CA ARG A 54 10.82 4.39 -13.85
C ARG A 54 9.65 4.99 -13.06
N ASP A 55 8.69 5.60 -13.74
CA ASP A 55 7.55 6.26 -13.10
C ASP A 55 6.52 5.23 -12.66
N ASP A 56 6.30 4.17 -13.44
CA ASP A 56 5.49 3.02 -13.06
C ASP A 56 6.01 2.34 -11.77
N VAL A 57 7.33 2.15 -11.68
CA VAL A 57 7.98 1.60 -10.47
C VAL A 57 7.73 2.52 -9.28
N LYS A 58 7.91 3.84 -9.45
CA LYS A 58 7.66 4.81 -8.37
C LYS A 58 6.20 4.79 -7.91
N GLN A 59 5.25 4.73 -8.83
CA GLN A 59 3.82 4.69 -8.51
C GLN A 59 3.47 3.42 -7.72
N GLY A 60 3.95 2.25 -8.16
CA GLY A 60 3.75 1.00 -7.42
C GLY A 60 4.34 1.07 -6.00
N LEU A 61 5.56 1.60 -5.85
CA LEU A 61 6.21 1.73 -4.54
C LEU A 61 5.43 2.65 -3.61
N ILE A 62 4.96 3.81 -4.09
CA ILE A 62 4.18 4.74 -3.28
C ILE A 62 2.83 4.13 -2.89
N ALA A 63 2.12 3.50 -3.83
CA ALA A 63 0.85 2.83 -3.56
C ALA A 63 1.00 1.78 -2.45
N TYR A 64 2.06 0.96 -2.50
CA TYR A 64 2.28 -0.09 -1.50
C TYR A 64 2.82 0.42 -0.18
N LYS A 65 3.58 1.53 -0.14
CA LYS A 65 3.92 2.20 1.13
C LYS A 65 2.68 2.77 1.83
N ILE A 66 1.71 3.28 1.06
CA ILE A 66 0.43 3.73 1.61
C ILE A 66 -0.37 2.52 2.13
N ALA A 67 -0.48 1.45 1.35
CA ALA A 67 -1.20 0.23 1.74
C ALA A 67 -0.60 -0.42 3.01
N ALA A 68 0.72 -0.53 3.09
CA ALA A 68 1.42 -1.04 4.26
C ALA A 68 1.13 -0.18 5.51
N HIS A 69 1.28 1.15 5.39
CA HIS A 69 1.00 2.08 6.49
C HIS A 69 -0.47 2.04 6.93
N ALA A 70 -1.42 1.90 5.98
CA ALA A 70 -2.83 1.71 6.30
C ALA A 70 -3.07 0.41 7.09
N GLY A 71 -2.41 -0.68 6.70
CA GLY A 71 -2.42 -1.94 7.45
C GLY A 71 -1.84 -1.80 8.85
N ASP A 72 -0.75 -1.05 9.01
CA ASP A 72 -0.13 -0.78 10.31
C ASP A 72 -1.04 0.04 11.24
N LEU A 73 -1.70 1.08 10.70
CA LEU A 73 -2.70 1.87 11.43
C LEU A 73 -3.87 0.99 11.88
N ALA A 74 -4.43 0.16 10.99
CA ALA A 74 -5.56 -0.71 11.31
C ALA A 74 -5.21 -1.80 12.33
N LYS A 75 -3.94 -2.23 12.38
CA LYS A 75 -3.40 -3.12 13.42
C LYS A 75 -3.18 -2.42 14.77
N GLY A 76 -3.21 -1.09 14.82
CA GLY A 76 -2.82 -0.33 16.02
C GLY A 76 -1.32 -0.44 16.32
N MET A 77 -0.48 -0.57 15.29
CA MET A 77 0.98 -0.65 15.46
C MET A 77 1.50 0.58 16.22
N PRO A 78 2.33 0.39 17.28
CA PRO A 78 2.92 1.50 18.01
C PRO A 78 3.70 2.44 17.07
N GLY A 79 3.36 3.73 17.12
CA GLY A 79 4.04 4.77 16.35
C GLY A 79 3.46 5.05 14.96
N ALA A 80 2.64 4.18 14.38
CA ALA A 80 2.04 4.40 13.05
C ALA A 80 1.23 5.72 13.02
N GLN A 81 0.38 5.93 14.03
CA GLN A 81 -0.49 7.12 14.16
C GLN A 81 0.30 8.44 14.30
N LEU A 82 1.56 8.42 14.76
CA LEU A 82 2.33 9.65 14.98
C LEU A 82 2.54 10.42 13.67
N ARG A 83 2.76 9.71 12.57
CA ARG A 83 2.96 10.31 11.25
C ARG A 83 1.71 11.01 10.76
N ASP A 84 0.55 10.37 10.89
CA ASP A 84 -0.76 10.91 10.52
C ASP A 84 -1.09 12.15 11.35
N ASN A 85 -0.86 12.09 12.65
CA ASN A 85 -1.12 13.20 13.56
C ASN A 85 -0.21 14.40 13.26
N ALA A 86 1.07 14.17 12.98
CA ALA A 86 2.01 15.23 12.61
C ALA A 86 1.58 15.95 11.32
N LEU A 87 1.22 15.19 10.28
CA LEU A 87 0.74 15.76 9.02
C LEU A 87 -0.61 16.47 9.18
N SER A 88 -1.53 15.89 9.97
CA SER A 88 -2.83 16.50 10.25
C SER A 88 -2.69 17.82 11.01
N LYS A 89 -1.77 17.88 11.99
CA LYS A 89 -1.44 19.12 12.70
C LYS A 89 -0.84 20.17 11.77
N ALA A 90 0.10 19.78 10.90
CA ALA A 90 0.66 20.70 9.91
C ALA A 90 -0.40 21.28 8.96
N ARG A 91 -1.35 20.44 8.49
CA ARG A 91 -2.50 20.89 7.69
C ARG A 91 -3.40 21.87 8.46
N PHE A 92 -3.69 21.58 9.72
CA PHE A 92 -4.51 22.45 10.58
C PHE A 92 -3.83 23.82 10.82
N GLU A 93 -2.51 23.83 10.97
CA GLU A 93 -1.70 25.03 11.19
C GLU A 93 -1.25 25.72 9.89
N PHE A 94 -1.72 25.25 8.72
CA PHE A 94 -1.34 25.77 7.40
C PHE A 94 0.18 25.78 7.12
N ARG A 95 0.92 24.81 7.67
CA ARG A 95 2.36 24.60 7.40
C ARG A 95 2.52 23.71 6.17
N TRP A 96 2.58 24.32 4.99
CA TRP A 96 2.56 23.65 3.69
C TRP A 96 3.89 23.08 3.21
N GLU A 97 5.01 23.56 3.77
CA GLU A 97 6.36 23.03 3.53
C GLU A 97 6.65 21.84 4.47
#